data_AF-A0AAP4A9J2-F1
#
_entry.id   AF-A0AAP4A9J2-F1
#
_cell.length_a   1.000
_cell.length_b   1.000
_cell.length_c   1.000
_cell.angle_alpha   90.00
_cell.angle_beta   90.00
_cell.angle_gamma   90.00
#
_symmetry.space_group_name_H-M   'P 1'
#
loop_
_entity.id
_entity.type
_entity.pdbx_description
1 polymer ?
#
loop_
_entity_poly.entity_id
_entity_poly.type
_entity_poly.pdbx_seq_one_letter_code
_entity_poly.pdbx_strand_id
1 'polypeptide(L)'
;TFYFGNDGIMRKGWVYIDSNSYYFNNLGRMQKGWNVIGGNKYYFEYNGILQRNKVIGEYYLNSEGIGNLIVEEGVYGQSGKGRDLNYYRIGHGKKVLLSIFGVHGFEDAWNKDSEELKTIAENTVNSLKEQYKSQGRALDLSEWSIYIIPSANPDGRLDGWTNYGPGRSTITTHEDINRSFPTGFKPYYSDRNYTGSKPLGSPEAKNLYNFINNVMYDASEKVILDVHGWENKTIGDYSIGKYFDNEFGFRHISSYPGGFIITYGRAIGARSVLLEFPMPSSHYDVVRRNFSGKFIDGLTNILINN
;
A
#
# COMPACT_ATOMS: atom_id res chain seq x y z
N THR A 1 -22.44 -18.64 -30.89
CA THR A 1 -23.38 -17.61 -31.38
C THR A 1 -22.65 -16.71 -32.35
N PHE A 2 -23.29 -16.41 -33.48
CA PHE A 2 -22.85 -15.40 -34.45
C PHE A 2 -23.89 -14.28 -34.46
N TYR A 3 -23.49 -13.07 -34.82
CA TYR A 3 -24.42 -11.94 -34.96
C TYR A 3 -24.32 -11.35 -36.35
N PHE A 4 -25.46 -11.19 -37.00
CA PHE A 4 -25.60 -10.59 -38.32
C PHE A 4 -26.37 -9.29 -38.16
N GLY A 5 -25.87 -8.20 -38.75
CA GLY A 5 -26.59 -6.93 -38.74
C GLY A 5 -27.85 -6.98 -39.62
N ASN A 6 -28.62 -5.88 -39.62
CA ASN A 6 -29.80 -5.73 -40.48
C ASN A 6 -29.47 -5.77 -41.98
N ASP A 7 -28.20 -5.56 -42.33
CA ASP A 7 -27.62 -5.70 -43.66
C ASP A 7 -27.27 -7.14 -44.03
N GLY A 8 -27.51 -8.11 -43.13
CA GLY A 8 -27.14 -9.52 -43.32
C GLY A 8 -25.63 -9.77 -43.20
N ILE A 9 -24.83 -8.78 -42.78
CA ILE A 9 -23.38 -8.92 -42.66
C ILE A 9 -23.02 -9.43 -41.27
N MET A 10 -22.19 -10.49 -41.22
CA MET A 10 -21.68 -11.04 -39.97
C MET A 10 -20.75 -10.04 -39.27
N ARG A 11 -21.04 -9.71 -38.01
CA ARG A 11 -20.23 -8.80 -37.20
C ARG A 11 -19.03 -9.51 -36.56
N LYS A 12 -17.94 -8.77 -36.42
CA LYS A 12 -16.68 -9.15 -35.78
C LYS A 12 -16.20 -7.98 -34.91
N GLY A 13 -15.31 -8.24 -33.97
CA GLY A 13 -14.81 -7.26 -33.02
C GLY A 13 -15.83 -6.89 -31.95
N TRP A 14 -15.70 -5.68 -31.43
CA TRP A 14 -16.63 -5.10 -30.45
C TRP A 14 -17.97 -4.78 -31.11
N VAL A 15 -19.06 -5.22 -30.49
CA VAL A 15 -20.42 -4.97 -30.97
C VAL A 15 -21.29 -4.52 -29.80
N TYR A 16 -22.06 -3.45 -30.01
CA TYR A 16 -23.00 -2.93 -29.03
C TYR A 16 -24.43 -3.27 -29.45
N ILE A 17 -25.17 -3.97 -28.60
CA ILE A 17 -26.51 -4.48 -28.86
C ILE A 17 -27.35 -4.27 -27.60
N ASP A 18 -28.50 -3.60 -27.71
CA ASP A 18 -29.47 -3.40 -26.62
C ASP A 18 -28.82 -2.99 -25.30
N SER A 19 -28.00 -1.94 -25.35
CA SER A 19 -27.23 -1.39 -24.23
C SER A 19 -26.07 -2.24 -23.69
N ASN A 20 -25.83 -3.41 -24.28
CA ASN A 20 -24.80 -4.35 -23.85
C ASN A 20 -23.64 -4.43 -24.84
N SER A 21 -22.44 -4.67 -24.32
CA SER A 21 -21.23 -4.86 -25.14
C SER A 21 -20.90 -6.33 -25.26
N TYR A 22 -20.58 -6.76 -26.48
CA TYR A 22 -20.18 -8.10 -26.84
C TYR A 22 -18.87 -8.04 -27.63
N TYR A 23 -18.15 -9.16 -27.67
CA TYR A 23 -17.00 -9.30 -28.55
C TYR A 23 -17.12 -10.56 -29.40
N PHE A 24 -16.96 -10.40 -30.71
CA PHE A 24 -16.98 -11.48 -31.68
C PHE A 24 -15.57 -11.63 -32.26
N ASN A 25 -14.98 -12.82 -32.20
CA ASN A 25 -13.61 -13.02 -32.70
C ASN A 25 -13.51 -12.89 -34.23
N ASN A 26 -12.31 -13.08 -34.79
CA ASN A 26 -12.07 -12.96 -36.23
C ASN A 26 -12.86 -13.95 -37.10
N LEU A 27 -13.39 -15.02 -36.49
CA LEU A 27 -14.29 -15.98 -37.12
C LEU A 27 -15.77 -15.62 -36.95
N GLY A 28 -16.10 -14.52 -36.29
CA GLY A 28 -17.46 -14.08 -35.99
C GLY A 28 -18.10 -14.80 -34.79
N ARG A 29 -17.34 -15.56 -34.00
CA ARG A 29 -17.87 -16.27 -32.82
C ARG A 29 -17.90 -15.36 -31.60
N MET A 30 -19.05 -15.23 -30.96
CA MET A 30 -19.20 -14.52 -29.69
C MET A 30 -18.30 -15.11 -28.60
N GLN A 31 -17.53 -14.27 -27.93
CA GLN A 31 -16.66 -14.67 -26.82
C GLN A 31 -17.43 -14.72 -25.50
N LYS A 32 -16.97 -15.58 -24.59
CA LYS A 32 -17.50 -15.83 -23.25
C LYS A 32 -16.34 -16.06 -22.29
N GLY A 33 -16.56 -15.87 -21.00
CA GLY A 33 -15.53 -16.00 -19.97
C GLY A 33 -14.41 -14.96 -20.12
N TRP A 34 -13.24 -15.29 -19.56
CA TRP A 34 -12.05 -14.46 -19.63
C TRP A 34 -11.43 -14.44 -21.03
N ASN A 35 -11.19 -13.24 -21.56
CA ASN A 35 -10.58 -13.04 -22.87
C ASN A 35 -9.57 -11.88 -22.81
N VAL A 36 -8.46 -12.00 -23.54
CA VAL A 36 -7.49 -10.92 -23.72
C VAL A 36 -7.71 -10.30 -25.09
N ILE A 37 -8.02 -9.00 -25.12
CA ILE A 37 -8.36 -8.26 -26.34
C ILE A 37 -7.53 -6.97 -26.34
N GLY A 38 -6.62 -6.83 -27.31
CA GLY A 38 -5.74 -5.65 -27.39
C GLY A 38 -4.84 -5.48 -26.15
N GLY A 39 -4.41 -6.58 -25.52
CA GLY A 39 -3.59 -6.56 -24.30
C GLY A 39 -4.38 -6.44 -22.99
N ASN A 40 -5.64 -6.01 -23.04
CA ASN A 40 -6.49 -5.88 -21.87
C ASN A 40 -7.30 -7.16 -21.61
N LYS A 41 -7.50 -7.49 -20.33
CA LYS A 41 -8.28 -8.65 -19.90
C LYS A 41 -9.74 -8.26 -19.68
N TYR A 42 -10.68 -8.99 -20.26
CA TYR A 42 -12.13 -8.74 -20.15
C TYR A 42 -12.86 -10.02 -19.74
N TYR A 43 -14.02 -9.88 -19.10
CA TYR A 43 -14.87 -11.01 -18.77
C TYR A 43 -16.27 -10.84 -19.39
N PHE A 44 -16.68 -11.82 -20.18
CA PHE A 44 -18.01 -11.89 -20.77
C PHE A 44 -18.81 -12.97 -20.05
N GLU A 45 -20.03 -12.67 -19.60
CA GLU A 45 -20.90 -13.67 -18.98
C GLU A 45 -21.33 -14.77 -19.98
N TYR A 46 -22.04 -15.78 -19.50
CA TYR A 46 -22.43 -16.91 -20.35
C TYR A 46 -23.35 -16.50 -21.52
N ASN A 47 -24.08 -15.39 -21.37
CA ASN A 47 -24.87 -14.75 -22.42
C ASN A 47 -24.04 -13.88 -23.39
N GLY A 48 -22.74 -13.70 -23.14
CA GLY A 48 -21.81 -12.91 -23.95
C GLY A 48 -21.71 -11.44 -23.55
N ILE A 49 -22.42 -10.99 -22.51
CA ILE A 49 -22.40 -9.59 -22.06
C ILE A 49 -21.11 -9.30 -21.29
N LEU A 50 -20.38 -8.27 -21.71
CA LEU A 50 -19.21 -7.74 -20.99
C LEU A 50 -19.62 -7.25 -19.59
N GLN A 51 -18.94 -7.77 -18.58
CA GLN A 51 -19.09 -7.31 -17.21
C GLN A 51 -18.21 -6.09 -16.92
N ARG A 52 -18.68 -5.22 -16.02
CA ARG A 52 -18.04 -3.97 -15.58
C ARG A 52 -18.32 -3.75 -14.10
N ASN A 53 -17.50 -2.95 -13.43
CA ASN A 53 -17.65 -2.58 -12.01
C ASN A 53 -17.95 -3.79 -11.11
N LYS A 54 -17.28 -4.92 -11.35
CA LYS A 54 -17.61 -6.21 -10.72
C LYS A 54 -16.35 -7.02 -10.47
N VAL A 55 -16.33 -7.70 -9.33
CA VAL A 55 -15.27 -8.67 -9.00
C VAL A 55 -15.59 -10.02 -9.61
N ILE A 56 -14.63 -10.59 -10.33
CA ILE A 56 -14.67 -11.95 -10.86
C ILE A 56 -13.38 -12.67 -10.42
N GLY A 57 -13.49 -13.57 -9.44
CA GLY A 57 -12.33 -14.21 -8.83
C GLY A 57 -11.39 -13.18 -8.19
N GLU A 58 -10.14 -13.16 -8.64
CA GLU A 58 -9.09 -12.25 -8.13
C GLU A 58 -9.00 -10.92 -8.89
N TYR A 59 -9.96 -10.63 -9.79
CA TYR A 59 -9.93 -9.46 -10.66
C TYR A 59 -11.12 -8.54 -10.40
N TYR A 60 -10.87 -7.23 -10.35
CA TYR A 60 -11.90 -6.20 -10.45
C TYR A 60 -11.96 -5.68 -11.88
N LEU A 61 -13.15 -5.73 -12.48
CA LEU A 61 -13.43 -5.12 -13.78
C LEU A 61 -13.80 -3.66 -13.56
N ASN A 62 -13.07 -2.72 -14.17
CA ASN A 62 -13.37 -1.29 -14.06
C ASN A 62 -14.61 -0.89 -14.89
N SER A 63 -14.89 0.42 -14.97
CA SER A 63 -16.01 0.99 -15.73
C SER A 63 -15.91 0.74 -17.24
N GLU A 64 -14.72 0.44 -17.76
CA GLU A 64 -14.47 0.07 -19.15
C GLU A 64 -14.55 -1.45 -19.37
N GLY A 65 -14.61 -2.24 -18.29
CA GLY A 65 -14.62 -3.71 -18.31
C GLY A 65 -13.22 -4.34 -18.31
N ILE A 66 -12.17 -3.53 -18.16
CA ILE A 66 -10.78 -4.00 -18.05
C ILE A 66 -10.59 -4.60 -16.66
N GLY A 67 -10.17 -5.86 -16.63
CA GLY A 67 -9.88 -6.62 -15.43
C GLY A 67 -8.46 -6.40 -14.93
N ASN A 68 -8.36 -5.85 -13.72
CA ASN A 68 -7.12 -5.67 -13.00
C ASN A 68 -7.10 -6.58 -11.76
N LEU A 69 -5.92 -7.06 -11.37
CA LEU A 69 -5.79 -7.80 -10.11
C LEU A 69 -6.20 -6.91 -8.94
N ILE A 70 -6.94 -7.49 -7.99
CA ILE A 70 -7.35 -6.80 -6.76
C ILE A 70 -6.13 -6.47 -5.91
N VAL A 71 -5.19 -7.41 -5.81
CA VAL A 71 -3.90 -7.24 -5.12
C VAL A 71 -2.78 -7.62 -6.09
N GLU A 72 -1.81 -6.73 -6.23
CA GLU A 72 -0.54 -6.97 -6.91
C GLU A 72 0.59 -7.01 -5.89
N GLU A 73 1.53 -7.91 -6.10
CA GLU A 73 2.77 -8.01 -5.33
C GLU A 73 3.92 -7.51 -6.22
N GLY A 74 4.86 -6.77 -5.63
CA GLY A 74 6.02 -6.28 -6.36
C GLY A 74 7.23 -6.03 -5.47
N VAL A 75 8.37 -5.80 -6.13
CA VAL A 75 9.66 -5.52 -5.50
C VAL A 75 10.09 -4.12 -5.91
N TYR A 76 10.39 -3.24 -4.95
CA TYR A 76 10.80 -1.86 -5.22
C TYR A 76 12.31 -1.63 -5.09
N GLY A 77 13.07 -2.68 -4.77
CA GLY A 77 14.52 -2.64 -4.69
C GLY A 77 15.07 -3.80 -3.87
N GLN A 78 16.35 -3.71 -3.50
CA GLN A 78 17.01 -4.68 -2.64
C GLN A 78 17.60 -4.01 -1.41
N SER A 79 17.58 -4.73 -0.29
CA SER A 79 18.21 -4.35 0.97
C SER A 79 19.74 -4.40 0.86
N GLY A 80 20.44 -3.93 1.89
CA GLY A 80 21.89 -4.03 1.92
C GLY A 80 22.42 -5.47 1.87
N LYS A 81 21.68 -6.44 2.38
CA LYS A 81 22.02 -7.88 2.28
C LYS A 81 21.45 -8.55 1.02
N GLY A 82 20.88 -7.78 0.09
CA GLY A 82 20.36 -8.30 -1.18
C GLY A 82 18.99 -8.98 -1.07
N ARG A 83 18.23 -8.75 0.00
CA ARG A 83 16.84 -9.22 0.10
C ARG A 83 15.91 -8.31 -0.69
N ASP A 84 14.88 -8.90 -1.27
CA ASP A 84 13.84 -8.13 -1.94
C ASP A 84 13.09 -7.22 -0.96
N LEU A 85 12.91 -5.97 -1.36
CA LEU A 85 12.08 -4.99 -0.68
C LEU A 85 10.69 -5.04 -1.31
N ASN A 86 9.77 -5.71 -0.63
CA ASN A 86 8.45 -6.06 -1.18
C ASN A 86 7.40 -4.97 -0.89
N TYR A 87 6.41 -4.88 -1.76
CA TYR A 87 5.19 -4.12 -1.54
C TYR A 87 3.96 -4.87 -2.08
N TYR A 88 2.80 -4.53 -1.52
CA TYR A 88 1.50 -4.85 -2.08
C TYR A 88 0.88 -3.59 -2.68
N ARG A 89 0.15 -3.73 -3.78
CA ARG A 89 -0.72 -2.68 -4.33
C ARG A 89 -2.14 -3.20 -4.43
N ILE A 90 -3.08 -2.41 -3.91
CA ILE A 90 -4.51 -2.67 -4.00
C ILE A 90 -5.15 -1.50 -4.76
N GLY A 91 -5.92 -1.80 -5.81
CA GLY A 91 -6.56 -0.77 -6.63
C GLY A 91 -5.62 -0.07 -7.63
N HIS A 92 -6.23 0.69 -8.54
CA HIS A 92 -5.57 1.24 -9.74
C HIS A 92 -5.87 2.71 -10.01
N GLY A 93 -6.48 3.39 -9.05
CA GLY A 93 -6.89 4.78 -9.21
C GLY A 93 -5.77 5.80 -9.01
N LYS A 94 -6.12 7.08 -9.20
CA LYS A 94 -5.17 8.21 -9.18
C LYS A 94 -4.96 8.82 -7.79
N LYS A 95 -5.83 8.57 -6.81
CA LYS A 95 -5.54 8.85 -5.41
C LYS A 95 -4.59 7.78 -4.88
N VAL A 96 -3.56 8.17 -4.14
CA VAL A 96 -2.53 7.25 -3.65
C VAL A 96 -2.39 7.33 -2.14
N LEU A 97 -2.54 6.18 -1.48
CA LEU A 97 -2.19 6.00 -0.08
C LEU A 97 -1.01 5.03 -0.02
N LEU A 98 0.08 5.42 0.65
CA LEU A 98 1.23 4.55 0.89
C LEU A 98 1.42 4.35 2.39
N SER A 99 1.31 3.11 2.85
CA SER A 99 1.62 2.71 4.23
C SER A 99 2.95 1.98 4.29
N ILE A 100 3.86 2.47 5.13
CA ILE A 100 5.23 2.00 5.25
C ILE A 100 5.40 1.43 6.65
N PHE A 101 5.60 0.13 6.77
CA PHE A 101 5.79 -0.53 8.07
C PHE A 101 7.26 -0.89 8.29
N GLY A 102 7.70 -0.83 9.55
CA GLY A 102 8.94 -1.45 9.99
C GLY A 102 10.18 -0.90 9.28
N VAL A 103 10.30 0.42 9.23
CA VAL A 103 11.57 1.10 8.88
C VAL A 103 12.62 0.86 9.98
N HIS A 104 12.16 0.55 11.20
CA HIS A 104 12.99 -0.03 12.25
C HIS A 104 12.63 -1.52 12.38
N GLY A 105 13.65 -2.39 12.32
CA GLY A 105 13.47 -3.82 12.53
C GLY A 105 13.30 -4.21 14.01
N PHE A 106 13.67 -3.31 14.91
CA PHE A 106 13.52 -3.41 16.36
C PHE A 106 13.03 -2.05 16.89
N GLU A 107 11.74 -2.00 17.23
CA GLU A 107 10.93 -0.83 17.62
C GLU A 107 10.87 -0.61 19.15
N ASP A 108 11.71 -1.33 19.92
CA ASP A 108 11.96 -1.19 21.37
C ASP A 108 11.12 -2.02 22.37
N ALA A 109 10.10 -2.78 21.95
CA ALA A 109 9.33 -3.63 22.87
C ALA A 109 10.06 -4.95 23.20
N TRP A 110 10.52 -5.67 22.19
CA TRP A 110 11.39 -6.84 22.32
C TRP A 110 12.15 -7.10 21.02
N ASN A 111 13.14 -7.97 21.07
CA ASN A 111 13.97 -8.29 19.91
C ASN A 111 13.10 -8.71 18.71
N LYS A 112 13.21 -7.96 17.59
CA LYS A 112 12.49 -8.20 16.32
C LYS A 112 10.96 -8.05 16.43
N ASP A 113 10.49 -7.21 17.33
CA ASP A 113 9.08 -6.84 17.49
C ASP A 113 8.43 -6.20 16.24
N SER A 114 9.21 -5.71 15.28
CA SER A 114 8.67 -5.29 13.97
C SER A 114 7.99 -6.42 13.18
N GLU A 115 8.12 -7.69 13.59
CA GLU A 115 7.29 -8.79 13.07
C GLU A 115 5.79 -8.57 13.34
N GLU A 116 5.44 -7.90 14.45
CA GLU A 116 4.05 -7.50 14.72
C GLU A 116 3.55 -6.48 13.69
N LEU A 117 4.40 -5.51 13.32
CA LEU A 117 4.09 -4.52 12.30
C LEU A 117 3.89 -5.16 10.92
N LYS A 118 4.75 -6.11 10.56
CA LYS A 118 4.60 -6.92 9.34
C LYS A 118 3.30 -7.70 9.34
N THR A 119 2.95 -8.34 10.46
CA THR A 119 1.69 -9.09 10.61
C THR A 119 0.46 -8.19 10.45
N ILE A 120 0.50 -6.97 11.03
CA ILE A 120 -0.57 -5.97 10.85
C ILE A 120 -0.69 -5.55 9.38
N ALA A 121 0.42 -5.34 8.68
CA ALA A 121 0.42 -5.01 7.26
C ALA A 121 -0.22 -6.13 6.41
N GLU A 122 0.16 -7.39 6.64
CA GLU A 122 -0.40 -8.56 5.93
C GLU A 122 -1.89 -8.76 6.22
N ASN A 123 -2.31 -8.59 7.48
CA ASN A 123 -3.73 -8.60 7.86
C ASN A 123 -4.51 -7.48 7.17
N THR A 124 -3.89 -6.31 6.99
CA THR A 124 -4.50 -5.18 6.28
C THR A 124 -4.72 -5.50 4.80
N VAL A 125 -3.72 -6.07 4.12
CA VAL A 125 -3.84 -6.52 2.72
C VAL A 125 -4.97 -7.54 2.58
N ASN A 126 -5.01 -8.54 3.46
CA ASN A 126 -6.05 -9.57 3.44
C ASN A 126 -7.45 -8.99 3.68
N SER A 127 -7.59 -8.06 4.62
CA SER A 127 -8.87 -7.41 4.88
C SER A 127 -9.35 -6.60 3.68
N LEU A 128 -8.49 -5.77 3.09
CA LEU A 128 -8.83 -5.00 1.90
C LEU A 128 -9.24 -5.93 0.75
N LYS A 129 -8.51 -7.03 0.53
CA LYS A 129 -8.86 -8.04 -0.48
C LYS A 129 -10.26 -8.64 -0.26
N GLU A 130 -10.63 -8.97 0.97
CA GLU A 130 -11.95 -9.53 1.27
C GLU A 130 -13.06 -8.48 1.17
N GLN A 131 -12.78 -7.22 1.53
CA GLN A 131 -13.72 -6.11 1.34
C GLN A 131 -14.09 -5.94 -0.14
N TYR A 132 -13.12 -6.08 -1.07
CA TYR A 132 -13.38 -6.09 -2.51
C TYR A 132 -14.31 -7.23 -2.95
N LYS A 133 -14.21 -8.41 -2.35
CA LYS A 133 -15.05 -9.57 -2.69
C LYS A 133 -16.48 -9.43 -2.20
N SER A 134 -16.72 -8.68 -1.13
CA SER A 134 -18.06 -8.44 -0.61
C SER A 134 -18.81 -7.43 -1.49
N GLN A 135 -19.44 -7.91 -2.57
CA GLN A 135 -20.16 -7.12 -3.60
C GLN A 135 -21.39 -6.31 -3.09
N GLY A 136 -21.52 -6.06 -1.78
CA GLY A 136 -22.74 -5.51 -1.16
C GLY A 136 -22.57 -4.37 -0.15
N ARG A 137 -21.35 -3.95 0.21
CA ARG A 137 -21.13 -2.77 1.10
C ARG A 137 -19.84 -2.02 0.75
N ALA A 138 -19.91 -1.42 -0.45
CA ALA A 138 -18.87 -0.72 -1.19
C ALA A 138 -17.98 0.24 -0.39
N LEU A 139 -16.69 -0.09 -0.26
CA LEU A 139 -15.69 0.93 -0.57
C LEU A 139 -15.46 0.89 -2.07
N ASP A 140 -15.89 1.94 -2.77
CA ASP A 140 -15.45 2.15 -4.14
C ASP A 140 -14.00 2.63 -4.13
N LEU A 141 -13.08 1.67 -4.16
CA LEU A 141 -11.65 1.92 -4.22
C LEU A 141 -11.15 2.12 -5.65
N SER A 142 -12.05 2.30 -6.63
CA SER A 142 -11.65 2.52 -8.02
C SER A 142 -10.81 3.80 -8.20
N GLU A 143 -11.01 4.79 -7.33
CA GLU A 143 -10.22 6.03 -7.32
C GLU A 143 -8.87 5.90 -6.62
N TRP A 144 -8.65 4.83 -5.84
CA TRP A 144 -7.45 4.63 -5.03
C TRP A 144 -6.48 3.61 -5.62
N SER A 145 -5.19 3.89 -5.47
CA SER A 145 -4.09 2.91 -5.47
C SER A 145 -3.47 2.92 -4.07
N ILE A 146 -3.63 1.82 -3.34
CA ILE A 146 -3.18 1.66 -1.95
C ILE A 146 -1.93 0.79 -1.97
N TYR A 147 -0.79 1.36 -1.59
CA TYR A 147 0.48 0.66 -1.48
C TYR A 147 0.78 0.34 -0.02
N ILE A 148 1.16 -0.90 0.26
CA ILE A 148 1.54 -1.37 1.60
C ILE A 148 2.93 -2.00 1.51
N ILE A 149 3.90 -1.39 2.18
CA ILE A 149 5.23 -1.98 2.40
C ILE A 149 5.19 -2.66 3.77
N PRO A 150 5.22 -4.01 3.85
CA PRO A 150 5.09 -4.73 5.11
C PRO A 150 6.36 -4.67 5.99
N SER A 151 7.53 -4.42 5.39
CA SER A 151 8.80 -4.28 6.11
C SER A 151 9.79 -3.52 5.25
N ALA A 152 10.06 -2.26 5.60
CA ALA A 152 11.01 -1.40 4.90
C ALA A 152 12.48 -1.70 5.28
N ASN A 153 12.72 -2.29 6.45
CA ASN A 153 14.02 -2.76 6.91
C ASN A 153 13.98 -4.27 7.22
N PRO A 154 13.84 -5.15 6.21
CA PRO A 154 13.74 -6.59 6.45
C PRO A 154 15.04 -7.19 7.01
N ASP A 155 16.20 -6.59 6.69
CA ASP A 155 17.47 -7.01 7.25
C ASP A 155 17.55 -6.73 8.75
N GLY A 156 17.16 -5.52 9.17
CA GLY A 156 17.06 -5.14 10.58
C GLY A 156 16.13 -6.07 11.35
N ARG A 157 14.96 -6.39 10.78
CA ARG A 157 13.99 -7.29 11.40
C ARG A 157 14.51 -8.72 11.54
N LEU A 158 15.12 -9.27 10.49
CA LEU A 158 15.49 -10.68 10.45
C LEU A 158 16.84 -10.96 11.10
N ASP A 159 17.82 -10.07 10.92
CA ASP A 159 19.21 -10.30 11.33
C ASP A 159 19.71 -9.30 12.37
N GLY A 160 18.93 -8.27 12.70
CA GLY A 160 19.28 -7.30 13.71
C GLY A 160 19.48 -7.92 15.09
N TRP A 161 20.30 -7.25 15.88
CA TRP A 161 20.72 -7.71 17.20
C TRP A 161 20.58 -6.64 18.29
N THR A 162 20.27 -5.39 17.94
CA THR A 162 20.12 -4.30 18.92
C THR A 162 19.11 -3.25 18.45
N ASN A 163 18.41 -2.64 19.39
CA ASN A 163 17.61 -1.44 19.16
C ASN A 163 18.44 -0.14 19.29
N TYR A 164 19.72 -0.25 19.61
CA TYR A 164 20.68 0.85 19.68
C TYR A 164 21.68 0.79 18.50
N GLY A 165 21.18 0.48 17.31
CA GLY A 165 22.00 0.23 16.11
C GLY A 165 21.37 -0.85 15.22
N PRO A 166 22.16 -1.76 14.63
CA PRO A 166 21.68 -2.76 13.66
C PRO A 166 20.56 -3.66 14.21
N GLY A 167 19.37 -3.48 13.64
CA GLY A 167 18.10 -3.94 14.19
C GLY A 167 17.10 -2.80 14.12
N ARG A 168 17.32 -1.74 14.89
CA ARG A 168 16.64 -0.45 14.66
C ARG A 168 17.09 0.17 13.33
N SER A 169 18.39 0.31 13.15
CA SER A 169 19.00 0.77 11.89
C SER A 169 19.17 -0.37 10.89
N THR A 170 19.49 -0.03 9.64
CA THR A 170 19.88 -1.03 8.62
C THR A 170 21.13 -1.81 9.05
N ILE A 171 21.29 -3.03 8.53
CA ILE A 171 22.39 -3.92 8.96
C ILE A 171 23.73 -3.56 8.32
N THR A 172 23.75 -3.19 7.04
CA THR A 172 25.01 -3.02 6.29
C THR A 172 25.63 -1.63 6.45
N THR A 173 24.79 -0.61 6.63
CA THR A 173 25.25 0.79 6.72
C THR A 173 25.04 1.41 8.11
N HIS A 174 24.32 0.71 8.98
CA HIS A 174 23.91 1.18 10.30
C HIS A 174 23.04 2.45 10.24
N GLU A 175 22.45 2.76 9.08
CA GLU A 175 21.62 3.95 8.90
C GLU A 175 20.22 3.79 9.50
N ASP A 176 19.78 4.79 10.27
CA ASP A 176 18.38 5.02 10.64
C ASP A 176 17.63 5.62 9.44
N ILE A 177 16.81 4.79 8.78
CA ILE A 177 16.02 5.17 7.60
C ILE A 177 15.13 6.38 7.90
N ASN A 178 14.49 6.43 9.08
CA ASN A 178 13.53 7.51 9.40
C ASN A 178 14.20 8.77 9.95
N ARG A 179 15.50 8.94 9.71
CA ARG A 179 16.25 10.19 9.91
C ARG A 179 17.10 10.56 8.69
N SER A 180 17.11 9.71 7.65
CA SER A 180 17.98 9.87 6.48
C SER A 180 17.30 10.51 5.27
N PHE A 181 16.01 10.87 5.35
CA PHE A 181 15.32 11.52 4.23
C PHE A 181 15.81 12.96 4.02
N PRO A 182 15.82 13.48 2.77
CA PRO A 182 16.53 14.71 2.44
C PRO A 182 15.90 15.98 3.06
N THR A 183 14.58 16.03 3.26
CA THR A 183 13.91 17.23 3.77
C THR A 183 14.24 17.48 5.24
N GLY A 184 14.93 18.58 5.51
CA GLY A 184 15.35 18.94 6.86
C GLY A 184 16.42 18.00 7.43
N PHE A 185 17.10 17.23 6.58
CA PHE A 185 18.15 16.29 6.97
C PHE A 185 19.22 16.95 7.84
N LYS A 186 19.61 16.24 8.91
CA LYS A 186 20.78 16.56 9.73
C LYS A 186 21.53 15.25 10.03
N PRO A 187 22.86 15.26 9.99
CA PRO A 187 23.64 14.07 10.33
C PRO A 187 23.53 13.75 11.82
N TYR A 188 23.44 12.46 12.12
CA TYR A 188 23.48 11.91 13.47
C TYR A 188 24.57 10.84 13.52
N TYR A 189 25.31 10.81 14.63
CA TYR A 189 26.49 9.94 14.79
C TYR A 189 26.40 8.99 15.99
N SER A 190 25.30 8.99 16.73
CA SER A 190 25.06 8.00 17.78
C SER A 190 24.57 6.69 17.18
N ASP A 191 25.01 5.54 17.68
CA ASP A 191 24.66 4.22 17.14
C ASP A 191 23.14 4.03 16.90
N ARG A 192 22.30 4.47 17.86
CA ARG A 192 20.84 4.37 17.75
C ARG A 192 20.23 5.13 16.58
N ASN A 193 20.80 6.26 16.22
CA ASN A 193 20.19 7.23 15.29
C ASN A 193 21.13 7.53 14.11
N TYR A 194 22.14 6.71 13.85
CA TYR A 194 23.20 7.04 12.90
C TYR A 194 22.64 7.27 11.49
N THR A 195 23.08 8.33 10.80
CA THR A 195 22.63 8.64 9.42
C THR A 195 23.76 8.90 8.42
N GLY A 196 25.01 8.75 8.85
CA GLY A 196 26.15 9.18 8.05
C GLY A 196 26.17 10.70 7.80
N SER A 197 26.90 11.14 6.78
CA SER A 197 27.10 12.56 6.46
C SER A 197 26.16 13.10 5.38
N LYS A 198 25.40 12.24 4.71
CA LYS A 198 24.51 12.57 3.58
C LYS A 198 23.18 11.82 3.75
N PRO A 199 22.07 12.37 3.26
CA PRO A 199 20.78 11.66 3.29
C PRO A 199 20.82 10.40 2.41
N LEU A 200 19.94 9.45 2.71
CA LEU A 200 19.69 8.22 1.93
C LEU A 200 20.95 7.36 1.72
N GLY A 201 21.75 7.18 2.76
CA GLY A 201 23.00 6.42 2.74
C GLY A 201 22.85 4.91 2.67
N SER A 202 21.67 4.35 3.00
CA SER A 202 21.36 2.92 2.87
C SER A 202 20.64 2.58 1.56
N PRO A 203 20.85 1.37 1.01
CA PRO A 203 20.04 0.85 -0.10
C PRO A 203 18.54 0.88 0.19
N GLU A 204 18.13 0.52 1.42
CA GLU A 204 16.75 0.54 1.88
C GLU A 204 16.15 1.94 1.79
N ALA A 205 16.80 2.95 2.40
CA ALA A 205 16.32 4.34 2.36
C ALA A 205 16.27 4.89 0.94
N LYS A 206 17.29 4.61 0.12
CA LYS A 206 17.34 5.06 -1.28
C LYS A 206 16.25 4.43 -2.14
N ASN A 207 16.03 3.12 -2.02
CA ASN A 207 14.97 2.43 -2.75
C ASN A 207 13.60 2.90 -2.29
N LEU A 208 13.39 3.10 -0.98
CA LEU A 208 12.14 3.64 -0.44
C LEU A 208 11.87 5.05 -0.96
N TYR A 209 12.87 5.93 -0.96
CA TYR A 209 12.76 7.27 -1.53
C TYR A 209 12.37 7.24 -3.01
N ASN A 210 13.02 6.39 -3.82
CA ASN A 210 12.69 6.25 -5.24
C ASN A 210 11.27 5.74 -5.44
N PHE A 211 10.86 4.75 -4.64
CA PHE A 211 9.52 4.18 -4.69
C PHE A 211 8.45 5.20 -4.34
N ILE A 212 8.62 5.95 -3.24
CA ILE A 212 7.72 7.06 -2.85
C ILE A 212 7.56 8.04 -4.02
N ASN A 213 8.66 8.47 -4.64
CA ASN A 213 8.60 9.40 -5.76
C ASN A 213 7.88 8.82 -6.97
N ASN A 214 8.12 7.54 -7.27
CA ASN A 214 7.46 6.88 -8.39
C ASN A 214 5.95 6.78 -8.20
N VAL A 215 5.49 6.26 -7.05
CA VAL A 215 4.05 6.04 -6.81
C VAL A 215 3.29 7.34 -6.57
N MET A 216 3.95 8.40 -6.10
CA MET A 216 3.34 9.70 -5.80
C MET A 216 3.45 10.72 -6.94
N TYR A 217 4.13 10.40 -8.05
CA TYR A 217 4.43 11.38 -9.10
C TYR A 217 3.17 11.98 -9.74
N ASP A 218 2.28 11.12 -10.27
CA ASP A 218 1.04 11.51 -10.96
C ASP A 218 -0.21 11.34 -10.09
N ALA A 219 -0.02 11.24 -8.77
CA ALA A 219 -1.12 11.04 -7.84
C ALA A 219 -1.94 12.33 -7.68
N SER A 220 -3.26 12.24 -7.91
CA SER A 220 -4.21 13.36 -7.71
C SER A 220 -4.39 13.70 -6.23
N GLU A 221 -4.17 12.72 -5.37
CA GLU A 221 -4.16 12.86 -3.93
C GLU A 221 -3.08 11.98 -3.33
N LYS A 222 -2.40 12.45 -2.29
CA LYS A 222 -1.23 11.80 -1.70
C LYS A 222 -1.39 11.67 -0.20
N VAL A 223 -1.41 10.44 0.29
CA VAL A 223 -1.41 10.11 1.73
C VAL A 223 -0.23 9.19 2.02
N ILE A 224 0.55 9.51 3.06
CA ILE A 224 1.64 8.65 3.54
C ILE A 224 1.42 8.32 5.02
N LEU A 225 1.47 7.03 5.33
CA LEU A 225 1.48 6.52 6.70
C LEU A 225 2.85 5.89 6.96
N ASP A 226 3.58 6.44 7.91
CA ASP A 226 4.86 5.94 8.40
C ASP A 226 4.60 5.22 9.73
N VAL A 227 4.61 3.89 9.72
CA VAL A 227 4.02 3.07 10.79
C VAL A 227 5.09 2.40 11.64
N HIS A 228 5.07 2.74 12.92
CA HIS A 228 6.04 2.44 13.96
C HIS A 228 5.40 1.86 15.22
N GLY A 229 6.27 1.47 16.16
CA GLY A 229 5.91 1.30 17.56
C GLY A 229 6.96 1.94 18.49
N TRP A 230 6.68 2.22 19.77
CA TRP A 230 5.45 1.94 20.49
C TRP A 230 5.03 3.06 21.45
N GLU A 231 5.08 4.31 20.97
CA GLU A 231 4.94 5.50 21.80
C GLU A 231 3.49 6.04 21.97
N ASN A 232 2.47 5.32 21.49
CA ASN A 232 1.05 5.65 21.68
C ASN A 232 0.65 7.06 21.18
N LYS A 233 1.03 7.40 19.95
CA LYS A 233 0.84 8.76 19.41
C LYS A 233 0.77 8.77 17.88
N THR A 234 0.29 9.88 17.34
CA THR A 234 0.51 10.24 15.93
C THR A 234 1.30 11.53 15.85
N ILE A 235 2.13 11.66 14.81
CA ILE A 235 2.89 12.88 14.50
C ILE A 235 2.62 13.29 13.06
N GLY A 236 2.34 14.58 12.79
CA GLY A 236 2.22 15.10 11.43
C GLY A 236 0.84 15.68 11.11
N ASP A 237 0.20 15.21 10.05
CA ASP A 237 -1.06 15.75 9.53
C ASP A 237 -2.25 15.29 10.38
N TYR A 238 -2.85 16.20 11.14
CA TYR A 238 -4.01 15.89 11.98
C TYR A 238 -5.21 15.35 11.19
N SER A 239 -5.42 15.81 9.94
CA SER A 239 -6.58 15.41 9.14
C SER A 239 -6.55 13.92 8.78
N ILE A 240 -5.37 13.31 8.77
CA ILE A 240 -5.16 11.88 8.60
C ILE A 240 -4.97 11.18 9.95
N GLY A 241 -4.19 11.76 10.87
CA GLY A 241 -3.85 11.16 12.16
C GLY A 241 -5.08 10.88 13.03
N LYS A 242 -6.10 11.76 12.96
CA LYS A 242 -7.34 11.64 13.74
C LYS A 242 -8.05 10.29 13.56
N TYR A 243 -7.93 9.64 12.39
CA TYR A 243 -8.58 8.37 12.15
C TYR A 243 -8.00 7.26 13.02
N PHE A 244 -6.68 7.29 13.23
CA PHE A 244 -6.01 6.37 14.15
C PHE A 244 -6.11 6.82 15.60
N ASP A 245 -6.09 8.14 15.85
CA ASP A 245 -6.27 8.67 17.19
C ASP A 245 -7.60 8.23 17.80
N ASN A 246 -8.68 8.21 17.01
CA ASN A 246 -10.00 7.75 17.44
C ASN A 246 -10.02 6.25 17.76
N GLU A 247 -9.31 5.42 17.00
CA GLU A 247 -9.27 3.97 17.19
C GLU A 247 -8.44 3.54 18.41
N PHE A 248 -7.34 4.25 18.67
CA PHE A 248 -6.37 3.87 19.70
C PHE A 248 -6.38 4.78 20.94
N GLY A 249 -7.03 5.94 20.88
CA GLY A 249 -6.95 6.96 21.92
C GLY A 249 -5.58 7.65 21.97
N PHE A 250 -4.94 7.83 20.81
CA PHE A 250 -3.61 8.44 20.73
C PHE A 250 -3.63 9.93 21.08
N ARG A 251 -2.47 10.42 21.51
CA ARG A 251 -2.17 11.85 21.49
C ARG A 251 -1.63 12.23 20.11
N HIS A 252 -2.22 13.25 19.50
CA HIS A 252 -1.67 13.85 18.29
C HIS A 252 -0.58 14.90 18.59
N ILE A 253 0.46 14.92 17.76
CA ILE A 253 1.52 15.94 17.77
C ILE A 253 1.63 16.55 16.37
N SER A 254 1.25 17.83 16.24
CA SER A 254 1.34 18.54 14.96
C SER A 254 2.74 19.10 14.74
N SER A 255 3.69 18.22 14.39
CA SER A 255 5.08 18.59 14.06
C SER A 255 5.64 17.71 12.95
N TYR A 256 6.74 18.16 12.35
CA TYR A 256 7.45 17.46 11.26
C TYR A 256 8.95 17.49 11.51
N PRO A 257 9.50 16.45 12.17
CA PRO A 257 10.94 16.38 12.46
C PRO A 257 11.78 16.24 11.18
N GLY A 258 12.88 16.98 11.08
CA GLY A 258 13.76 16.91 9.90
C GLY A 258 14.39 15.53 9.72
N GLY A 259 14.50 15.06 8.48
CA GLY A 259 15.05 13.75 8.15
C GLY A 259 14.04 12.60 8.11
N PHE A 260 12.78 12.84 8.50
CA PHE A 260 11.75 11.82 8.61
C PHE A 260 10.99 11.65 7.31
N ILE A 261 10.46 10.45 7.07
CA ILE A 261 9.63 10.11 5.91
C ILE A 261 8.42 11.04 5.83
N ILE A 262 7.76 11.32 6.95
CA ILE A 262 6.58 12.20 6.96
C ILE A 262 6.93 13.64 6.59
N THR A 263 8.12 14.11 6.96
CA THR A 263 8.58 15.46 6.61
C THR A 263 8.89 15.55 5.11
N TYR A 264 9.46 14.49 4.54
CA TYR A 264 9.61 14.37 3.10
C TYR A 264 8.25 14.29 2.38
N GLY A 265 7.34 13.46 2.87
CA GLY A 265 5.99 13.31 2.36
C GLY A 265 5.27 14.66 2.26
N ARG A 266 5.29 15.44 3.33
CA ARG A 266 4.74 16.80 3.33
C ARG A 266 5.39 17.71 2.28
N ALA A 267 6.71 17.62 2.09
CA ALA A 267 7.43 18.43 1.11
C ALA A 267 7.02 18.12 -0.35
N ILE A 268 6.58 16.89 -0.64
CA ILE A 268 6.08 16.49 -1.97
C ILE A 268 4.55 16.60 -2.12
N GLY A 269 3.90 17.29 -1.17
CA GLY A 269 2.45 17.56 -1.17
C GLY A 269 1.59 16.45 -0.58
N ALA A 270 2.17 15.47 0.12
CA ALA A 270 1.41 14.41 0.79
C ALA A 270 0.94 14.82 2.19
N ARG A 271 -0.31 14.47 2.50
CA ARG A 271 -0.80 14.46 3.88
C ARG A 271 -0.18 13.24 4.56
N SER A 272 0.74 13.49 5.48
CA SER A 272 1.67 12.49 5.96
C SER A 272 1.68 12.42 7.48
N VAL A 273 1.59 11.20 8.00
CA VAL A 273 1.46 10.90 9.43
C VAL A 273 2.38 9.76 9.81
N LEU A 274 3.06 9.95 10.94
CA LEU A 274 3.80 8.90 11.61
C LEU A 274 2.89 8.36 12.71
N LEU A 275 2.65 7.06 12.71
CA LEU A 275 1.84 6.36 13.68
C LEU A 275 2.74 5.54 14.59
N GLU A 276 2.63 5.75 15.90
CA GLU A 276 3.29 4.97 16.93
C GLU A 276 2.24 4.14 17.66
N PHE A 277 2.20 2.83 17.42
CA PHE A 277 1.29 1.94 18.15
C PHE A 277 1.51 2.04 19.67
N PRO A 278 0.56 1.62 20.51
CA PRO A 278 0.80 1.58 21.94
C PRO A 278 1.78 0.46 22.32
N MET A 279 2.64 0.68 23.32
CA MET A 279 3.51 -0.35 23.90
C MET A 279 2.75 -1.63 24.25
N PRO A 280 3.05 -2.77 23.61
CA PRO A 280 2.47 -4.06 23.94
C PRO A 280 3.36 -4.80 24.95
N SER A 281 2.75 -5.61 25.82
CA SER A 281 3.52 -6.47 26.75
C SER A 281 3.95 -7.80 26.13
N SER A 282 3.34 -8.21 25.02
CA SER A 282 3.58 -9.45 24.30
C SER A 282 2.83 -9.48 22.97
N HIS A 283 3.13 -10.45 22.11
CA HIS A 283 2.29 -10.81 20.95
C HIS A 283 0.81 -10.98 21.32
N TYR A 284 0.52 -11.69 22.43
CA TYR A 284 -0.85 -11.90 22.89
C TYR A 284 -1.56 -10.57 23.20
N ASP A 285 -0.84 -9.57 23.71
CA ASP A 285 -1.43 -8.24 23.98
C ASP A 285 -1.77 -7.50 22.68
N VAL A 286 -0.91 -7.57 21.65
CA VAL A 286 -1.17 -7.01 20.31
C VAL A 286 -2.45 -7.59 19.71
N VAL A 287 -2.58 -8.92 19.76
CA VAL A 287 -3.76 -9.64 19.25
C VAL A 287 -5.00 -9.31 20.08
N ARG A 288 -4.93 -9.41 21.41
CA ARG A 288 -6.05 -9.16 22.33
C ARG A 288 -6.58 -7.73 22.21
N ARG A 289 -5.71 -6.75 22.01
CA ARG A 289 -6.08 -5.32 21.84
C ARG A 289 -6.48 -4.98 20.40
N ASN A 290 -6.47 -5.97 19.51
CA ASN A 290 -6.89 -5.87 18.12
C ASN A 290 -6.19 -4.76 17.34
N PHE A 291 -4.85 -4.69 17.41
CA PHE A 291 -4.10 -3.66 16.69
C PHE A 291 -4.34 -3.71 15.18
N SER A 292 -4.41 -4.91 14.60
CA SER A 292 -4.72 -5.08 13.17
C SER A 292 -6.08 -4.51 12.80
N GLY A 293 -7.16 -4.91 13.49
CA GLY A 293 -8.50 -4.43 13.17
C GLY A 293 -8.63 -2.92 13.32
N LYS A 294 -8.11 -2.35 14.40
CA LYS A 294 -8.12 -0.90 14.63
C LYS A 294 -7.33 -0.12 13.58
N PHE A 295 -6.17 -0.63 13.15
CA PHE A 295 -5.42 -0.02 12.06
C PHE A 295 -6.21 -0.08 10.74
N ILE A 296 -6.82 -1.23 10.44
CA ILE A 296 -7.67 -1.42 9.26
C ILE A 296 -8.84 -0.44 9.28
N ASP A 297 -9.51 -0.25 10.42
CA ASP A 297 -10.64 0.67 10.56
C ASP A 297 -10.20 2.12 10.33
N GLY A 298 -9.06 2.53 10.92
CA GLY A 298 -8.47 3.85 10.69
C GLY A 298 -8.11 4.10 9.23
N LEU A 299 -7.45 3.13 8.57
CA LEU A 299 -7.09 3.22 7.15
C LEU A 299 -8.34 3.24 6.26
N THR A 300 -9.32 2.39 6.53
CA THR A 300 -10.59 2.32 5.79
C THR A 300 -11.33 3.65 5.88
N ASN A 301 -11.35 4.28 7.05
CA ASN A 301 -11.96 5.59 7.22
C ASN A 301 -11.24 6.71 6.45
N ILE A 302 -9.92 6.62 6.22
CA ILE A 302 -9.23 7.54 5.30
C ILE A 302 -9.80 7.38 3.89
N LEU A 303 -9.89 6.15 3.39
CA LEU A 303 -10.32 5.85 2.02
C LEU A 303 -11.77 6.27 1.73
N ILE A 304 -12.65 6.22 2.73
CA ILE A 304 -14.08 6.60 2.59
C ILE A 304 -14.26 8.13 2.59
N ASN A 305 -13.45 8.85 3.38
CA ASN A 305 -13.74 10.23 3.73
C ASN A 305 -12.84 11.26 3.02
N ASN A 306 -12.03 10.83 2.06
CA ASN A 306 -11.10 11.66 1.30
C ASN A 306 -11.15 11.31 -0.18
#